data_AF-A0A7S2A5Y2-F1
#
_entry.id   AF-A0A7S2A5Y2-F1
#
_cell.length_a   1.000
_cell.length_b   1.000
_cell.length_c   1.000
_cell.angle_alpha   90.00
_cell.angle_beta   90.00
_cell.angle_gamma   90.00
#
_symmetry.space_group_name_H-M   'P 1'
#
loop_
_entity.id
_entity.type
_entity.pdbx_description
1 polymer ?
#
loop_
_entity_poly.entity_id
_entity_poly.type
_entity_poly.pdbx_seq_one_letter_code
_entity_poly.pdbx_strand_id
1 'polypeptide(L)'
;SGPPGHSVPISIKIREQMVTRHEAATDTTHSTVSGVVSVVSTPEIRGRTFRMTFDDPDNQIVGLCFDAAFVEEVDLSARGERGNRMFEVRVPEEEEEEELEMIKYGCTKSFNPVPMLVQTKVRSSSKHRRVRIKIRSNTTNRVLLHSVAAIVPVPPDLDGQSAKMS
;
A
#
# COMPACT_ATOMS: atom_id res chain seq x y z
N SER A 1 0.40 8.01 -41.75
CA SER A 1 -0.16 6.67 -41.47
C SER A 1 0.98 5.70 -41.23
N GLY A 2 1.35 5.49 -39.96
CA GLY A 2 2.39 4.52 -39.59
C GLY A 2 1.90 3.06 -39.72
N PRO A 3 2.81 2.08 -39.78
CA PRO A 3 2.45 0.68 -39.92
C PRO A 3 1.64 0.19 -38.70
N PRO A 4 0.76 -0.81 -38.88
CA PRO A 4 -0.04 -1.35 -37.80
C PRO A 4 0.82 -2.08 -36.75
N GLY A 5 0.56 -1.81 -35.47
CA GLY A 5 0.54 -2.87 -34.46
C GLY A 5 1.78 -3.09 -33.58
N HIS A 6 2.71 -2.14 -33.45
CA HIS A 6 3.72 -2.27 -32.39
C HIS A 6 3.15 -1.80 -31.04
N SER A 7 2.67 -2.74 -30.23
CA SER A 7 2.40 -2.52 -28.81
C SER A 7 3.71 -2.38 -28.06
N VAL A 8 3.87 -1.29 -27.30
CA VAL A 8 5.02 -1.11 -26.41
C VAL A 8 4.62 -1.58 -25.01
N PRO A 9 5.39 -2.50 -24.38
CA PRO A 9 5.11 -2.91 -23.01
C PRO A 9 5.31 -1.74 -22.05
N ILE A 10 4.42 -1.61 -21.07
CA ILE A 10 4.50 -0.62 -20.00
C ILE A 10 4.61 -1.36 -18.68
N SER A 11 5.62 -1.01 -17.89
CA SER A 11 5.84 -1.57 -16.56
C SER A 11 5.23 -0.65 -15.52
N ILE A 12 4.24 -1.16 -14.80
CA ILE A 12 3.58 -0.45 -13.70
C ILE A 12 3.95 -1.15 -12.40
N LYS A 13 4.29 -0.36 -11.39
CA LYS A 13 4.62 -0.84 -10.05
C LYS A 13 3.64 -0.26 -9.05
N ILE A 14 3.05 -1.11 -8.23
CA ILE A 14 2.15 -0.72 -7.15
C ILE A 14 2.84 -1.04 -5.84
N ARG A 15 3.01 -0.02 -4.99
CA ARG A 15 3.58 -0.16 -3.65
C ARG A 15 2.54 0.23 -2.63
N GLU A 16 2.15 -0.72 -1.79
CA GLU A 16 1.21 -0.48 -0.69
C GLU A 16 1.91 -0.60 0.66
N GLN A 17 1.53 0.28 1.58
CA GLN A 17 1.93 0.25 2.97
C GLN A 17 0.70 0.15 3.84
N MET A 18 0.65 -0.86 4.69
CA MET A 18 -0.35 -0.99 5.74
C MET A 18 0.25 -0.63 7.09
N VAL A 19 -0.42 0.26 7.81
CA VAL A 19 -0.15 0.54 9.23
C VAL A 19 -1.37 0.09 10.03
N THR A 20 -1.14 -0.79 10.99
CA THR A 20 -2.17 -1.25 11.92
C THR A 20 -1.76 -0.93 13.35
N ARG A 21 -2.63 -0.24 14.08
CA ARG A 21 -2.47 0.10 15.50
C ARG A 21 -3.59 -0.55 16.30
N HIS A 22 -3.21 -1.37 17.27
CA HIS A 22 -4.13 -1.93 18.24
C HIS A 22 -4.00 -1.17 19.56
N GLU A 23 -5.12 -0.66 20.08
CA GLU A 23 -5.19 0.08 21.32
C GLU A 23 -5.86 -0.76 22.40
N ALA A 24 -5.03 -1.30 23.31
CA ALA A 24 -5.49 -2.24 24.33
C ALA A 24 -6.46 -1.63 25.35
N ALA A 25 -6.43 -0.30 25.56
CA ALA A 25 -7.30 0.39 26.51
C ALA A 25 -8.76 0.41 26.05
N THR A 26 -8.97 0.50 24.74
CA THR A 26 -10.28 0.61 24.09
C THR A 26 -10.69 -0.68 23.35
N ASP A 27 -9.78 -1.65 23.27
CA ASP A 27 -9.90 -2.86 22.44
C ASP A 27 -10.20 -2.53 20.96
N THR A 28 -9.73 -1.38 20.49
CA THR A 28 -9.94 -0.93 19.12
C THR A 28 -8.72 -1.23 18.26
N THR A 29 -8.98 -1.58 17.00
CA THR A 29 -7.93 -1.75 15.98
C THR A 29 -8.19 -0.75 14.87
N HIS A 30 -7.17 0.05 14.59
CA HIS A 30 -7.17 1.03 13.52
C HIS A 30 -6.17 0.59 12.46
N SER A 31 -6.63 0.44 11.23
CA SER A 31 -5.80 0.07 10.09
C SER A 31 -5.95 1.11 9.00
N THR A 32 -4.83 1.49 8.41
CA THR A 32 -4.75 2.40 7.26
C THR A 32 -3.88 1.76 6.22
N VAL A 33 -4.35 1.74 4.97
CA VAL A 33 -3.57 1.33 3.81
C VAL A 33 -3.38 2.56 2.93
N SER A 34 -2.14 2.78 2.51
CA SER A 34 -1.78 3.81 1.54
C SER A 34 -0.97 3.17 0.42
N GLY A 35 -1.24 3.56 -0.81
CA GLY A 35 -0.55 3.04 -1.97
C GLY A 35 0.01 4.13 -2.88
N VAL A 36 1.01 3.74 -3.65
CA VAL A 36 1.60 4.54 -4.72
C VAL A 36 1.62 3.68 -5.99
N VAL A 37 1.14 4.24 -7.09
CA VAL A 37 1.28 3.69 -8.44
C VAL A 37 2.38 4.45 -9.15
N SER A 38 3.36 3.69 -9.61
CA SER A 38 4.53 4.20 -10.31
C SER A 38 4.65 3.58 -11.70
N VAL A 39 5.20 4.35 -12.63
CA VAL A 39 5.54 3.90 -13.98
C VAL A 39 7.04 3.76 -14.07
N VAL A 40 7.52 2.61 -14.55
CA VAL A 40 8.96 2.41 -14.79
C VAL A 40 9.28 2.96 -16.18
N SER A 41 10.03 4.05 -16.22
CA SER A 41 10.39 4.77 -17.46
C SER A 41 11.42 3.98 -18.26
N THR A 42 11.04 3.50 -19.44
CA THR A 42 11.96 2.89 -20.41
C THR A 42 12.11 3.79 -21.64
N PRO A 43 13.23 3.73 -22.37
CA PRO A 43 13.44 4.57 -23.56
C PRO A 43 12.30 4.49 -24.58
N GLU A 44 11.61 3.36 -24.68
CA GLU A 44 10.52 3.13 -25.62
C GLU A 44 9.23 3.87 -25.26
N ILE A 45 9.00 4.18 -23.98
CA ILE A 45 7.78 4.84 -23.49
C ILE A 45 7.97 6.32 -23.17
N ARG A 46 9.22 6.82 -23.15
CA ARG A 46 9.52 8.25 -22.95
C ARG A 46 8.86 9.13 -24.01
N GLY A 47 8.35 10.27 -23.58
CA GLY A 47 7.57 11.20 -24.43
C GLY A 47 6.23 10.64 -24.90
N ARG A 48 5.80 9.46 -24.43
CA ARG A 48 4.53 8.84 -24.84
C ARG A 48 3.44 9.06 -23.82
N THR A 49 2.22 9.02 -24.33
CA THR A 49 1.00 9.07 -23.55
C THR A 49 0.27 7.74 -23.62
N PHE A 50 -0.26 7.29 -22.50
CA PHE A 50 -1.13 6.11 -22.42
C PHE A 50 -2.28 6.34 -21.44
N ARG A 51 -3.24 5.41 -21.41
CA ARG A 51 -4.38 5.46 -20.50
C ARG A 51 -4.27 4.38 -19.44
N MET A 52 -4.61 4.73 -18.22
CA MET A 52 -4.70 3.84 -17.08
C MET A 52 -6.09 3.95 -16.47
N THR A 53 -6.72 2.81 -16.19
CA THR A 53 -8.03 2.76 -15.55
C THR A 53 -7.90 2.13 -14.19
N PHE A 54 -8.53 2.75 -13.20
CA PHE A 54 -8.77 2.15 -11.89
C PHE A 54 -10.20 1.60 -11.92
N ASP A 55 -10.30 0.28 -11.72
CA ASP A 55 -11.58 -0.40 -11.61
C ASP A 55 -12.10 -0.30 -10.18
N ASP A 56 -13.36 0.12 -10.03
CA ASP A 56 -14.05 0.26 -8.74
C ASP A 56 -13.32 1.10 -7.64
N PRO A 57 -12.62 2.21 -7.94
CA PRO A 57 -11.95 3.03 -6.93
C PRO A 57 -12.90 3.58 -5.87
N ASP A 58 -14.14 3.92 -6.19
CA ASP A 58 -15.02 4.65 -5.26
C ASP A 58 -15.39 3.84 -4.00
N ASN A 59 -15.35 2.51 -4.09
CA ASN A 59 -15.67 1.64 -2.95
C ASN A 59 -14.44 1.27 -2.11
N GLN A 60 -13.24 1.35 -2.69
CA GLN A 60 -12.03 0.77 -2.11
C GLN A 60 -10.95 1.83 -1.81
N ILE A 61 -10.96 2.94 -2.53
CA ILE A 61 -9.92 3.95 -2.55
C ILE A 61 -10.47 5.30 -2.07
N VAL A 62 -9.66 6.03 -1.30
CA VAL A 62 -9.93 7.39 -0.81
C VAL A 62 -8.67 8.24 -0.95
N GLY A 63 -8.84 9.56 -1.00
CA GLY A 63 -7.70 10.49 -0.99
C GLY A 63 -6.76 10.28 -2.19
N LEU A 64 -7.31 9.90 -3.34
CA LEU A 64 -6.55 9.76 -4.58
C LEU A 64 -6.00 11.13 -4.97
N CYS A 65 -4.69 11.20 -5.17
CA CYS A 65 -3.93 12.37 -5.54
C CYS A 65 -2.95 11.96 -6.66
N PHE A 66 -2.78 12.81 -7.66
CA PHE A 66 -1.90 12.53 -8.78
C PHE A 66 -1.10 13.78 -9.14
N ASP A 67 0.07 13.58 -9.73
CA ASP A 67 0.87 14.68 -10.22
C ASP A 67 0.31 15.19 -11.55
N ALA A 68 -0.25 16.40 -11.54
CA ALA A 68 -0.86 17.01 -12.72
C ALA A 68 0.13 17.32 -13.85
N ALA A 69 1.45 17.27 -13.58
CA ALA A 69 2.46 17.36 -14.64
C ALA A 69 2.45 16.13 -15.56
N PHE A 70 2.11 14.96 -15.01
CA PHE A 70 2.18 13.68 -15.70
C PHE A 70 0.84 12.99 -15.87
N VAL A 71 -0.17 13.35 -15.08
CA VAL A 71 -1.45 12.65 -15.01
C VAL A 71 -2.61 13.61 -15.12
N GLU A 72 -3.53 13.31 -16.02
CA GLU A 72 -4.79 14.02 -16.18
C GLU A 72 -5.96 13.04 -16.02
N GLU A 73 -6.93 13.38 -15.19
CA GLU A 73 -8.15 12.58 -15.06
C GLU A 73 -9.09 12.85 -16.23
N VAL A 74 -9.53 11.77 -16.89
CA VAL A 74 -10.45 11.84 -18.02
C VAL A 74 -11.88 11.68 -17.54
N ASP A 75 -12.72 12.69 -17.81
CA ASP A 75 -14.14 12.63 -17.47
C ASP A 75 -14.87 11.56 -18.32
N LEU A 76 -15.30 10.48 -17.64
CA LEU A 76 -16.07 9.39 -18.21
C LEU A 76 -17.60 9.58 -18.12
N SER A 77 -18.07 10.68 -17.52
CA SER A 77 -19.51 10.91 -17.27
C SER A 77 -20.35 10.84 -18.55
N ALA A 78 -19.81 11.31 -19.67
CA ALA A 78 -20.45 11.26 -20.99
C ALA A 78 -20.59 9.83 -21.56
N ARG A 79 -19.84 8.85 -21.04
CA ARG A 79 -19.81 7.46 -21.54
C ARG A 79 -20.66 6.50 -20.72
N GLY A 80 -21.23 6.94 -19.60
CA GLY A 80 -22.05 6.09 -18.74
C GLY A 80 -21.29 5.00 -17.97
N GLU A 81 -19.95 5.01 -18.02
CA GLU A 81 -19.08 4.12 -17.26
C GLU A 81 -19.03 4.61 -15.80
N ARG A 82 -20.02 4.19 -15.00
CA ARG A 82 -20.09 4.54 -13.58
C ARG A 82 -19.12 3.68 -12.78
N GLY A 83 -18.36 4.31 -11.89
CA GLY A 83 -17.55 3.65 -10.87
C GLY A 83 -16.08 3.40 -11.25
N ASN A 84 -15.70 3.58 -12.52
CA ASN A 84 -14.30 3.52 -12.95
C ASN A 84 -13.72 4.93 -13.09
N ARG A 85 -12.45 5.09 -12.73
CA ARG A 85 -11.70 6.34 -12.97
C ARG A 85 -10.63 6.09 -14.00
N MET A 86 -10.57 6.93 -15.03
CA MET A 86 -9.59 6.82 -16.11
C MET A 86 -8.66 8.02 -16.09
N PHE A 87 -7.39 7.73 -16.27
CA PHE A 87 -6.31 8.71 -16.28
C PHE A 87 -5.56 8.63 -17.61
N GLU A 88 -5.25 9.78 -18.16
CA GLU A 88 -4.24 9.93 -19.22
C GLU A 88 -2.90 10.21 -18.55
N VAL A 89 -1.91 9.34 -18.82
CA VAL A 89 -0.56 9.41 -18.25
C VAL A 89 0.41 9.80 -19.34
N ARG A 90 1.18 10.87 -19.11
CA ARG A 90 2.22 11.41 -19.97
C ARG A 90 3.57 11.10 -19.33
N VAL A 91 4.34 10.24 -19.99
CA VAL A 91 5.73 9.97 -19.59
C VAL A 91 6.59 11.05 -20.23
N PRO A 92 7.35 11.83 -19.46
CA PRO A 92 8.18 12.88 -20.02
C PRO A 92 9.35 12.30 -20.82
N GLU A 93 9.93 13.13 -21.68
CA GLU A 93 10.96 12.72 -22.64
C GLU A 93 12.36 12.69 -22.00
N GLU A 94 12.66 13.65 -21.12
CA GLU A 94 13.99 13.93 -20.57
C GLU A 94 14.14 13.56 -19.09
N GLU A 95 13.63 12.39 -18.67
CA GLU A 95 13.75 11.99 -17.27
C GLU A 95 14.98 11.12 -16.98
N GLU A 96 15.67 11.50 -15.90
CA GLU A 96 16.77 10.75 -15.30
C GLU A 96 16.27 9.63 -14.36
N GLU A 97 15.04 9.75 -13.83
CA GLU A 97 14.48 8.78 -12.89
C GLU A 97 13.92 7.54 -13.60
N GLU A 98 14.28 6.35 -13.12
CA GLU A 98 13.79 5.08 -13.65
C GLU A 98 12.34 4.78 -13.22
N GLU A 99 11.85 5.37 -12.13
CA GLU A 99 10.53 5.10 -11.56
C GLU A 99 9.81 6.41 -11.19
N LEU A 100 8.65 6.63 -11.80
CA LEU A 100 7.87 7.86 -11.67
C LEU A 100 6.65 7.63 -10.81
N GLU A 101 6.56 8.29 -9.67
CA GLU A 101 5.38 8.20 -8.79
C GLU A 101 4.23 9.04 -9.33
N MET A 102 3.28 8.39 -9.99
CA MET A 102 2.21 9.07 -10.72
C MET A 102 0.98 9.34 -9.86
N ILE A 103 0.56 8.35 -9.07
CA ILE A 103 -0.69 8.39 -8.31
C ILE A 103 -0.45 7.88 -6.90
N LYS A 104 -0.94 8.62 -5.91
CA LYS A 104 -0.97 8.26 -4.48
C LYS A 104 -2.40 8.09 -4.05
N TYR A 105 -2.66 7.10 -3.20
CA TYR A 105 -4.01 6.82 -2.72
C TYR A 105 -4.00 6.26 -1.30
N GLY A 106 -5.12 6.41 -0.61
CA GLY A 106 -5.45 5.65 0.59
C GLY A 106 -6.55 4.64 0.30
N CYS A 107 -6.76 3.66 1.17
CA CYS A 107 -7.92 2.77 1.08
C CYS A 107 -9.01 3.14 2.09
N THR A 108 -10.26 2.83 1.76
CA THR A 108 -11.39 3.01 2.68
C THR A 108 -11.20 2.19 3.95
N LYS A 109 -11.79 2.60 5.07
CA LYS A 109 -11.74 1.84 6.33
C LYS A 109 -12.40 0.46 6.22
N SER A 110 -13.33 0.28 5.29
CA SER A 110 -13.96 -1.01 4.96
C SER A 110 -13.01 -1.95 4.24
N PHE A 111 -12.01 -1.42 3.53
CA PHE A 111 -10.93 -2.20 2.94
C PHE A 111 -9.89 -2.51 4.02
N ASN A 112 -10.07 -3.64 4.70
CA ASN A 112 -9.17 -4.05 5.78
C ASN A 112 -8.54 -5.43 5.52
N PRO A 113 -7.64 -5.56 4.52
CA PRO A 113 -6.96 -6.81 4.24
C PRO A 113 -5.83 -7.02 5.26
N VAL A 114 -6.13 -7.16 6.55
CA VAL A 114 -5.09 -7.38 7.56
C VAL A 114 -4.41 -8.72 7.26
N PRO A 115 -3.16 -8.76 6.78
CA PRO A 115 -2.56 -10.00 6.31
C PRO A 115 -2.09 -10.90 7.46
N MET A 116 -1.97 -10.31 8.65
CA MET A 116 -1.41 -10.93 9.84
C MET A 116 -2.19 -10.50 11.09
N LEU A 117 -2.67 -11.48 11.84
CA LEU A 117 -3.35 -11.26 13.11
C LEU A 117 -2.32 -11.28 14.24
N VAL A 118 -2.25 -10.19 15.00
CA VAL A 118 -1.34 -10.04 16.14
C VAL A 118 -2.16 -9.87 17.40
N GLN A 119 -1.89 -10.72 18.40
CA GLN A 119 -2.45 -10.60 19.73
C GLN A 119 -1.33 -10.46 20.75
N THR A 120 -1.38 -9.40 21.54
CA THR A 120 -0.43 -9.14 22.62
C THR A 120 -1.12 -9.28 23.98
N LYS A 121 -0.41 -9.83 24.95
CA LYS A 121 -0.86 -9.91 26.34
C LYS A 121 0.28 -9.60 27.27
N VAL A 122 0.10 -8.57 28.09
CA VAL A 122 1.05 -8.20 29.14
C VAL A 122 0.48 -8.63 30.48
N ARG A 123 1.29 -9.32 31.28
CA ARG A 123 1.00 -9.61 32.68
C ARG A 123 2.10 -9.01 33.53
N SER A 124 1.71 -8.13 34.43
CA SER A 124 2.62 -7.52 35.39
C SER A 124 2.41 -8.15 36.76
N SER A 125 3.50 -8.56 37.38
CA SER A 125 3.60 -8.90 38.80
C SER A 125 4.58 -7.94 39.45
N SER A 126 4.67 -7.91 40.78
CA SER A 126 5.57 -7.01 41.51
C SER A 126 7.05 -7.19 41.15
N LYS A 127 7.47 -8.35 40.63
CA LYS A 127 8.87 -8.66 40.31
C LYS A 127 9.15 -9.00 38.84
N HIS A 128 8.11 -9.33 38.08
CA HIS A 128 8.26 -9.79 36.70
C HIS A 128 7.17 -9.23 35.81
N ARG A 129 7.54 -8.85 34.59
CA ARG A 129 6.61 -8.57 33.49
C ARG A 129 6.73 -9.69 32.47
N ARG A 130 5.60 -10.26 32.07
CA ARG A 130 5.52 -11.26 30.99
C ARG A 130 4.77 -10.67 29.82
N VAL A 131 5.43 -10.59 28.68
CA VAL A 131 4.83 -10.21 27.40
C VAL A 131 4.65 -11.47 26.57
N ARG A 132 3.42 -11.74 26.14
CA ARG A 132 3.10 -12.80 25.19
C ARG A 132 2.65 -12.17 23.89
N ILE A 133 3.33 -12.50 22.80
CA ILE A 133 2.96 -12.09 21.45
C ILE A 133 2.56 -13.34 20.70
N LYS A 134 1.39 -13.31 20.06
CA LYS A 134 0.87 -14.39 19.27
C LYS A 134 0.59 -13.84 17.87
N ILE A 135 1.35 -14.34 16.90
CA ILE A 135 1.24 -13.95 15.51
C ILE A 135 0.61 -15.10 14.74
N ARG A 136 -0.37 -14.81 13.90
CA ARG A 136 -1.02 -15.76 13.00
C ARG A 136 -1.16 -15.14 11.62
N SER A 137 -0.97 -15.94 10.57
CA SER A 137 -1.38 -15.54 9.23
C SER A 137 -2.91 -15.40 9.20
N ASN A 138 -3.41 -14.39 8.47
CA ASN A 138 -4.82 -14.32 8.14
C ASN A 138 -5.11 -15.26 6.96
N THR A 139 -5.97 -16.26 7.14
CA THR A 139 -6.26 -17.28 6.12
C THR A 139 -6.97 -16.73 4.89
N THR A 140 -7.55 -15.53 4.97
CA THR A 140 -8.13 -14.85 3.80
C THR A 140 -7.06 -14.19 2.92
N ASN A 141 -5.87 -13.94 3.47
CA ASN A 141 -4.74 -13.43 2.69
C ASN A 141 -4.10 -14.59 1.92
N ARG A 142 -4.19 -14.54 0.59
CA ARG A 142 -3.63 -15.57 -0.31
C ARG A 142 -2.13 -15.41 -0.54
N VAL A 143 -1.55 -14.28 -0.16
CA VAL A 143 -0.15 -13.94 -0.41
C VAL A 143 0.72 -14.35 0.78
N LEU A 144 1.85 -14.99 0.49
CA LEU A 144 2.83 -15.34 1.52
C LEU A 144 3.51 -14.09 2.07
N LEU A 145 3.63 -14.02 3.40
CA LEU A 145 4.39 -12.98 4.07
C LEU A 145 5.86 -13.40 4.18
N HIS A 146 6.74 -12.49 3.82
CA HIS A 146 8.19 -12.69 3.89
C HIS A 146 8.81 -11.70 4.87
N SER A 147 10.00 -12.02 5.38
CA SER A 147 10.80 -11.14 6.24
C SER A 147 10.04 -10.61 7.47
N VAL A 148 9.26 -11.47 8.12
CA VAL A 148 8.47 -11.10 9.31
C VAL A 148 9.40 -10.95 10.52
N ALA A 149 9.38 -9.78 11.14
CA ALA A 149 10.12 -9.49 12.36
C ALA A 149 9.17 -8.99 13.47
N ALA A 150 9.45 -9.38 14.72
CA ALA A 150 8.76 -8.87 15.89
C ALA A 150 9.75 -8.10 16.77
N ILE A 151 9.48 -6.82 16.97
CA ILE A 151 10.32 -5.92 17.78
C ILE A 151 9.56 -5.59 19.06
N VAL A 152 10.15 -5.86 20.21
CA VAL A 152 9.55 -5.62 21.53
C VAL A 152 10.49 -4.72 22.34
N PRO A 153 10.14 -3.45 22.56
CA PRO A 153 10.96 -2.58 23.38
C PRO A 153 10.93 -3.06 24.84
N VAL A 154 12.10 -3.13 25.47
CA VAL A 154 12.23 -3.37 26.90
C VAL A 154 12.28 -2.02 27.61
N PRO A 155 11.37 -1.74 28.55
CA PRO A 155 11.39 -0.54 29.36
C PRO A 155 12.74 -0.30 30.05
N PRO A 156 13.16 0.97 30.25
CA PRO A 156 14.48 1.28 30.80
C PRO A 156 14.65 0.85 32.26
N ASP A 157 13.55 0.61 32.98
CA ASP A 157 13.54 0.09 34.35
C ASP A 157 13.79 -1.44 34.42
N LEU A 158 13.93 -2.11 33.28
CA LEU A 158 14.18 -3.54 33.18
C LEU A 158 15.52 -3.81 32.48
N ASP A 159 16.30 -4.73 33.05
CA ASP A 159 17.49 -5.24 32.38
C ASP A 159 17.07 -6.13 31.19
N GLY A 160 17.21 -5.60 29.98
CA GLY A 160 16.91 -6.32 28.74
C GLY A 160 17.75 -7.58 28.53
N GLN A 161 18.91 -7.71 29.18
CA GLN A 161 19.73 -8.93 29.11
C GLN A 161 19.11 -10.10 29.87
N SER A 162 18.21 -9.81 30.81
CA SER A 162 17.46 -10.83 31.55
C SER A 162 16.24 -11.38 30.79
N ALA A 163 15.94 -10.82 29.61
CA ALA A 163 14.83 -11.26 28.78
C ALA A 163 15.05 -12.71 28.31
N LYS A 164 14.07 -13.58 28.59
CA LYS A 164 14.08 -14.97 28.13
C LYS A 164 12.94 -15.17 27.13
N MET A 165 13.28 -15.64 25.94
CA MET A 165 12.29 -16.13 24.96
C MET A 165 11.99 -17.60 25.26
N SER A 166 10.71 -17.92 25.43
CA SER A 166 10.20 -19.26 25.77
C SER A 166 9.14 -19.71 24.78
#